data_AF-A0A1Q3FH70-F1
#
_entry.id   AF-A0A1Q3FH70-F1
#
_cell.length_a   1.000
_cell.length_b   1.000
_cell.length_c   1.000
_cell.angle_alpha   90.00
_cell.angle_beta   90.00
_cell.angle_gamma   90.00
#
_symmetry.space_group_name_H-M   'P 1'
#
loop_
_entity.id
_entity.type
_entity.pdbx_description
1 polymer ?
#
loop_
_entity_poly.entity_id
_entity_poly.type
_entity_poly.pdbx_seq_one_letter_code
_entity_poly.pdbx_strand_id
1 'polypeptide(L)'
;MAKYIAQIIVLGTQIVGRAFARALKQEIAASQEAAKRAGGGQQGQNRVAANLKAGMTLEEAQQILNVTKLDPQEIQKNYEHLFQVNDKAKGGSFYLQSKVFRAKERIDQELKQNKPPEKPQDDTGPAEGNPERK
;
A
#
# COMPACT_ATOMS: atom_id res chain seq x y z
N MET A 1 0.04 62.67 3.05
CA MET A 1 0.67 61.74 2.10
C MET A 1 1.04 60.40 2.75
N ALA A 2 1.92 60.35 3.76
CA ALA A 2 2.37 59.09 4.38
C ALA A 2 1.25 58.21 4.99
N LYS A 3 0.20 58.81 5.59
CA LYS A 3 -0.96 58.07 6.14
C LYS A 3 -1.71 57.22 5.10
N TYR A 4 -1.81 57.70 3.86
CA TYR A 4 -2.53 56.99 2.79
C TYR A 4 -1.70 55.83 2.23
N ILE A 5 -0.38 56.00 2.13
CA ILE A 5 0.54 54.93 1.71
C ILE A 5 0.53 53.79 2.73
N ALA A 6 0.59 54.13 4.03
CA ALA A 6 0.50 53.14 5.11
C ALA A 6 -0.84 52.37 5.08
N GLN A 7 -1.96 53.05 4.82
CA GLN A 7 -3.27 52.40 4.69
C GLN A 7 -3.35 51.46 3.50
N ILE A 8 -2.81 51.84 2.34
CA ILE A 8 -2.77 50.99 1.14
C ILE A 8 -1.93 49.74 1.38
N ILE A 9 -0.78 49.88 2.04
CA ILE A 9 0.10 48.74 2.37
C ILE A 9 -0.58 47.78 3.34
N VAL A 10 -1.18 48.28 4.42
CA VAL A 10 -1.90 47.45 5.40
C VAL A 10 -3.08 46.71 4.76
N LEU A 11 -3.87 47.41 3.93
CA LEU A 11 -5.05 46.83 3.28
C LEU A 11 -4.63 45.78 2.22
N GLY A 12 -3.60 46.06 1.44
CA GLY A 12 -3.06 45.12 0.45
C GLY A 12 -2.49 43.85 1.10
N THR A 13 -1.81 43.98 2.24
CA THR A 13 -1.18 42.85 2.95
C THR A 13 -2.23 41.89 3.54
N GLN A 14 -3.33 42.41 4.07
CA GLN A 14 -4.41 41.58 4.64
C GLN A 14 -5.14 40.74 3.58
N ILE A 15 -5.32 41.27 2.38
CA ILE A 15 -6.02 40.58 1.28
C ILE A 15 -5.13 39.44 0.74
N VAL A 16 -3.86 39.72 0.46
CA VAL A 16 -2.91 38.72 -0.05
C VAL A 16 -2.62 37.64 1.01
N GLY A 17 -2.41 38.02 2.26
CA GLY A 17 -2.18 37.08 3.36
C GLY A 17 -3.35 36.13 3.61
N ARG A 18 -4.59 36.63 3.55
CA ARG A 18 -5.80 35.79 3.71
C ARG A 18 -6.01 34.85 2.52
N ALA A 19 -5.72 35.29 1.30
CA ALA A 19 -5.80 34.44 0.11
C ALA A 19 -4.76 33.30 0.17
N PHE A 20 -3.51 33.62 0.54
CA PHE A 20 -2.46 32.62 0.70
C PHE A 20 -2.76 31.63 1.82
N ALA A 21 -3.23 32.09 2.98
CA ALA A 21 -3.64 31.21 4.08
C ALA A 21 -4.82 30.29 3.70
N ARG A 22 -5.77 30.78 2.90
CA ARG A 22 -6.88 29.97 2.39
C ARG A 22 -6.41 28.92 1.39
N ALA A 23 -5.52 29.28 0.47
CA ALA A 23 -4.93 28.35 -0.50
C ALA A 23 -4.15 27.24 0.21
N LEU A 24 -3.28 27.59 1.17
CA LEU A 24 -2.56 26.60 1.98
C LEU A 24 -3.50 25.70 2.77
N LYS A 25 -4.54 26.27 3.41
CA LYS A 25 -5.52 25.47 4.16
C LYS A 25 -6.28 24.50 3.25
N GLN A 26 -6.62 24.91 2.03
CA GLN A 26 -7.31 24.07 1.05
C GLN A 26 -6.41 22.96 0.54
N GLU A 27 -5.15 23.25 0.22
CA GLU A 27 -4.17 22.26 -0.21
C GLU A 27 -3.87 21.23 0.88
N ILE A 28 -3.67 21.69 2.13
CA ILE A 28 -3.45 20.81 3.27
C ILE A 28 -4.68 19.94 3.55
N ALA A 29 -5.89 20.50 3.45
CA ALA A 29 -7.11 19.73 3.64
C ALA A 29 -7.29 18.68 2.53
N ALA A 30 -7.07 19.05 1.27
CA ALA A 30 -7.15 18.13 0.15
C ALA A 30 -6.08 17.02 0.24
N SER A 31 -4.85 17.35 0.62
CA SER A 31 -3.78 16.38 0.88
C SER A 31 -4.10 15.47 2.06
N GLN A 32 -4.68 15.99 3.15
CA GLN A 32 -5.09 15.15 4.28
C GLN A 32 -6.23 14.21 3.92
N GLU A 33 -7.20 14.66 3.12
CA GLU A 33 -8.30 13.82 2.66
C GLU A 33 -7.84 12.73 1.68
N ALA A 34 -6.89 13.05 0.80
CA ALA A 34 -6.24 12.07 -0.06
C ALA A 34 -5.42 11.05 0.76
N ALA A 35 -4.65 11.52 1.73
CA ALA A 35 -3.90 10.65 2.64
C ALA A 35 -4.81 9.74 3.46
N LYS A 36 -5.94 10.27 4.00
CA LYS A 36 -6.94 9.47 4.71
C LYS A 36 -7.55 8.38 3.82
N ARG A 37 -7.91 8.70 2.57
CA ARG A 37 -8.42 7.71 1.60
C ARG A 37 -7.39 6.66 1.22
N ALA A 38 -6.10 7.02 1.20
CA ALA A 38 -4.99 6.08 0.99
C ALA A 38 -4.59 5.29 2.26
N GLY A 39 -5.30 5.44 3.37
CA GLY A 39 -5.05 4.73 4.63
C GLY A 39 -4.19 5.50 5.64
N GLY A 40 -4.25 6.83 5.66
CA GLY A 40 -3.45 7.69 6.55
C GLY A 40 -3.56 7.32 8.04
N GLY A 41 -2.49 7.57 8.80
CA GLY A 41 -2.35 7.17 10.21
C GLY A 41 -1.32 6.05 10.39
N GLN A 42 -1.46 5.23 11.43
CA GLN A 42 -0.55 4.09 11.68
C GLN A 42 -0.63 3.02 10.58
N GLN A 43 -1.82 2.77 10.01
CA GLN A 43 -1.99 1.83 8.90
C GLN A 43 -1.22 2.28 7.64
N GLY A 44 -1.24 3.56 7.31
CA GLY A 44 -0.52 4.13 6.18
C GLY A 44 0.98 4.06 6.38
N GLN A 45 1.47 4.36 7.59
CA GLN A 45 2.87 4.19 7.96
C GLN A 45 3.31 2.72 7.84
N ASN A 46 2.48 1.78 8.30
CA ASN A 46 2.75 0.34 8.15
C ASN A 46 2.77 -0.10 6.69
N ARG A 47 1.89 0.43 5.84
CA ARG A 47 1.90 0.17 4.38
C ARG A 47 3.15 0.73 3.70
N VAL A 48 3.56 1.95 4.03
CA VAL A 48 4.80 2.55 3.51
C VAL A 48 6.01 1.74 3.96
N ALA A 49 6.08 1.34 5.23
CA ALA A 49 7.14 0.49 5.75
C ALA A 49 7.17 -0.89 5.08
N ALA A 50 6.01 -1.50 4.82
CA ALA A 50 5.91 -2.76 4.10
C ALA A 50 6.38 -2.62 2.64
N ASN A 51 5.99 -1.55 1.95
CA ASN A 51 6.46 -1.25 0.58
C ASN A 51 7.98 -1.03 0.54
N LEU A 52 8.55 -0.32 1.52
CA LEU A 52 10.00 -0.12 1.65
C LEU A 52 10.73 -1.44 1.90
N LYS A 53 10.20 -2.31 2.76
CA LYS A 53 10.77 -3.65 3.01
C LYS A 53 10.70 -4.56 1.78
N ALA A 54 9.61 -4.50 1.02
CA ALA A 54 9.43 -5.27 -0.20
C ALA A 54 10.14 -4.66 -1.42
N GLY A 55 10.57 -3.40 -1.33
CA GLY A 55 11.19 -2.66 -2.43
C GLY A 55 10.24 -2.35 -3.59
N MET A 56 8.92 -2.44 -3.37
CA MET A 56 7.88 -2.23 -4.39
C MET A 56 6.52 -1.95 -3.74
N THR A 57 5.73 -1.07 -4.35
CA THR A 57 4.34 -0.77 -3.96
C THR A 57 3.36 -1.84 -4.47
N LEU A 58 2.16 -1.92 -3.88
CA LEU A 58 1.11 -2.82 -4.37
C LEU A 58 0.65 -2.44 -5.79
N GLU A 59 0.61 -1.14 -6.10
CA GLU A 59 0.22 -0.63 -7.41
C GLU A 59 1.23 -1.03 -8.48
N GLU A 60 2.53 -0.87 -8.21
CA GLU A 60 3.59 -1.35 -9.11
C GLU A 60 3.53 -2.87 -9.29
N ALA A 61 3.26 -3.63 -8.23
CA ALA A 61 3.16 -5.09 -8.32
C ALA A 61 1.98 -5.53 -9.22
N GLN A 62 0.84 -4.85 -9.11
CA GLN A 62 -0.32 -5.09 -9.96
C GLN A 62 -0.03 -4.74 -11.43
N GLN A 63 0.69 -3.65 -11.68
CA GLN A 63 1.12 -3.27 -13.03
C GLN A 63 2.08 -4.30 -13.64
N ILE A 64 3.06 -4.78 -12.87
CA ILE A 64 4.02 -5.80 -13.35
C ILE A 64 3.32 -7.10 -13.69
N LEU A 65 2.35 -7.55 -12.89
CA LEU A 65 1.57 -8.75 -13.19
C LEU A 65 0.39 -8.51 -14.13
N ASN A 66 0.19 -7.26 -14.59
CA ASN A 66 -0.92 -6.85 -15.43
C ASN A 66 -2.28 -7.33 -14.89
N VAL A 67 -2.55 -7.03 -13.61
CA VAL A 67 -3.82 -7.35 -12.95
C VAL A 67 -4.46 -6.09 -12.40
N THR A 68 -5.79 -6.04 -12.44
CA THR A 68 -6.57 -4.91 -11.87
C THR A 68 -7.32 -5.28 -10.60
N LYS A 69 -7.54 -6.58 -10.39
CA LYS A 69 -8.18 -7.15 -9.22
C LYS A 69 -7.25 -8.18 -8.60
N LEU A 70 -7.32 -8.33 -7.28
CA LEU A 70 -6.54 -9.33 -6.56
C LEU A 70 -7.20 -10.71 -6.63
N ASP A 71 -7.53 -11.16 -7.85
CA ASP A 71 -8.06 -12.50 -8.11
C ASP A 71 -6.90 -13.52 -8.14
N PRO A 72 -6.85 -14.51 -7.23
CA PRO A 72 -5.77 -15.48 -7.16
C PRO A 72 -5.53 -16.25 -8.47
N GLN A 73 -6.58 -16.53 -9.25
CA GLN A 73 -6.43 -17.27 -10.51
C GLN A 73 -5.75 -16.44 -11.59
N GLU A 74 -6.16 -15.18 -11.74
CA GLU A 74 -5.58 -14.24 -12.69
C GLU A 74 -4.12 -13.93 -12.34
N ILE A 75 -3.85 -13.68 -11.06
CA ILE A 75 -2.50 -13.46 -10.54
C ILE A 75 -1.58 -14.64 -10.87
N GLN A 76 -2.01 -15.87 -10.58
CA GLN A 76 -1.18 -17.06 -10.79
C GLN A 76 -0.94 -17.29 -12.29
N LYS A 77 -1.96 -17.16 -13.13
CA LYS A 77 -1.83 -17.30 -14.59
C LYS A 77 -0.84 -16.29 -15.17
N ASN A 78 -0.98 -15.01 -14.84
CA ASN A 78 -0.10 -13.98 -15.37
C ASN A 78 1.32 -14.11 -14.82
N TYR A 79 1.46 -14.46 -13.55
CA TYR A 79 2.76 -14.76 -12.94
C TYR A 79 3.47 -15.89 -13.69
N GLU A 80 2.83 -17.04 -13.89
CA GLU A 80 3.45 -18.19 -14.56
C GLU A 80 3.90 -17.83 -15.97
N HIS A 81 3.03 -17.16 -16.73
CA HIS A 81 3.36 -16.72 -18.08
C HIS A 81 4.57 -15.77 -18.08
N LEU A 82 4.50 -14.68 -17.31
CA LEU A 82 5.55 -13.65 -17.27
C LEU A 82 6.87 -14.21 -16.72
N PHE A 83 6.82 -15.10 -15.73
CA PHE A 83 8.00 -15.72 -15.15
C PHE A 83 8.67 -16.67 -16.14
N GLN A 84 7.88 -17.43 -16.91
CA GLN A 84 8.37 -18.39 -17.89
C GLN A 84 8.98 -17.72 -19.13
N VAL A 85 8.36 -16.65 -19.66
CA VAL A 85 8.89 -15.94 -20.84
C VAL A 85 10.14 -15.12 -20.53
N ASN A 86 10.34 -14.72 -19.27
CA ASN A 86 11.53 -14.00 -18.82
C ASN A 86 12.63 -14.93 -18.29
N ASP A 87 12.48 -16.25 -18.40
CA ASP A 87 13.49 -17.22 -17.99
C ASP A 87 14.83 -16.98 -18.72
N LYS A 88 15.90 -16.82 -17.94
CA LYS A 88 17.26 -16.61 -18.45
C LYS A 88 17.72 -17.74 -19.38
N ALA A 89 17.30 -18.98 -19.13
CA ALA A 89 17.64 -20.13 -19.97
C ALA A 89 16.99 -20.05 -21.36
N LYS A 90 15.91 -19.27 -21.51
CA LYS A 90 15.18 -19.06 -22.77
C LYS A 90 15.54 -17.72 -23.43
N GLY A 91 16.63 -17.08 -23.00
CA GLY A 91 17.04 -15.77 -23.49
C GLY A 91 16.33 -14.58 -22.83
N GLY A 92 15.58 -14.82 -21.75
CA GLY A 92 14.95 -13.78 -20.95
C GLY A 92 15.92 -13.02 -20.03
N SER A 93 15.41 -11.98 -19.37
CA SER A 93 16.20 -11.17 -18.43
C SER A 93 15.99 -11.62 -16.99
N PHE A 94 17.07 -12.02 -16.32
CA PHE A 94 17.04 -12.34 -14.89
C PHE A 94 16.48 -11.19 -14.04
N TYR A 95 16.76 -9.94 -14.44
CA TYR A 95 16.23 -8.77 -13.75
C TYR A 95 14.70 -8.70 -13.86
N LEU A 96 14.15 -8.89 -15.07
CA LEU A 96 12.71 -8.88 -15.29
C LEU A 96 12.02 -10.05 -14.61
N GLN A 97 12.60 -11.25 -14.69
CA GLN A 97 12.10 -12.43 -13.98
C GLN A 97 12.08 -12.20 -12.45
N SER A 98 13.14 -11.58 -11.91
CA SER A 98 13.20 -11.20 -10.50
C SER A 98 12.14 -10.17 -10.14
N LYS A 99 11.86 -9.19 -11.01
CA LYS A 99 10.78 -8.20 -10.79
C LYS A 99 9.39 -8.85 -10.77
N VAL A 100 9.13 -9.79 -11.68
CA VAL A 100 7.88 -10.58 -11.69
C VAL A 100 7.73 -11.38 -10.40
N PHE A 101 8.81 -12.02 -9.92
CA PHE A 101 8.82 -12.74 -8.66
C PHE A 101 8.50 -11.83 -7.46
N ARG A 102 9.18 -10.69 -7.34
CA ARG A 102 8.94 -9.73 -6.24
C ARG A 102 7.53 -9.13 -6.28
N ALA A 103 6.99 -8.89 -7.47
CA ALA A 103 5.61 -8.42 -7.62
C ALA A 103 4.61 -9.44 -7.05
N LYS A 104 4.79 -10.73 -7.34
CA LYS A 104 3.95 -11.79 -6.76
C LYS A 104 4.05 -11.81 -5.23
N GLU A 105 5.27 -11.80 -4.68
CA GLU A 105 5.46 -11.79 -3.22
C GLU A 105 4.74 -10.61 -2.54
N ARG A 106 4.79 -9.43 -3.16
CA ARG A 106 4.12 -8.23 -2.62
C ARG A 106 2.60 -8.37 -2.62
N ILE A 107 2.01 -8.96 -3.66
CA ILE A 107 0.57 -9.22 -3.75
C ILE A 107 0.15 -10.30 -2.74
N ASP A 108 0.92 -11.38 -2.62
CA ASP A 108 0.66 -12.45 -1.66
C ASP A 108 0.68 -11.95 -0.21
N GLN A 109 1.56 -11.00 0.11
CA GLN A 109 1.58 -10.32 1.41
C GLN A 109 0.29 -9.54 1.68
N GLU A 110 -0.24 -8.82 0.68
CA GLU A 110 -1.50 -8.08 0.82
C GLU A 110 -2.68 -9.04 1.04
N LEU A 111 -2.74 -10.14 0.29
CA LEU A 111 -3.79 -11.16 0.43
C LEU A 111 -3.76 -11.84 1.81
N LYS A 112 -2.57 -12.08 2.38
CA LYS A 112 -2.41 -12.61 3.74
C LYS A 112 -2.85 -11.59 4.80
N GLN A 113 -2.53 -10.31 4.63
CA GLN A 113 -2.93 -9.25 5.56
C GLN A 113 -4.44 -8.98 5.56
N ASN A 114 -5.12 -9.22 4.43
CA ASN A 114 -6.57 -9.02 4.30
C ASN A 114 -7.41 -10.27 4.66
N LYS A 115 -6.80 -11.40 5.00
CA LYS A 115 -7.54 -12.53 5.58
C LYS A 115 -7.90 -12.21 7.04
N PRO A 116 -9.15 -12.45 7.48
CA PRO A 116 -9.49 -12.41 8.90
C PRO A 116 -8.56 -13.35 9.66
N PRO A 117 -8.15 -13.01 10.90
CA PRO A 117 -7.39 -13.95 11.72
C PRO A 117 -8.19 -15.25 11.84
N GLU A 118 -7.59 -16.35 11.39
CA GLU A 118 -8.10 -17.70 11.65
C GLU A 118 -8.18 -17.84 13.16
N LYS A 119 -9.37 -18.09 13.69
CA LYS A 119 -9.54 -18.41 15.11
C LYS A 119 -8.64 -19.61 15.42
N PRO A 120 -7.86 -19.58 16.51
CA PRO A 120 -7.16 -20.78 16.96
C PRO A 120 -8.19 -21.90 17.07
N GLN A 121 -7.97 -22.98 16.32
CA GLN A 121 -8.69 -24.22 16.58
C GLN A 121 -8.18 -24.71 17.93
N ASP A 122 -9.03 -24.60 18.95
CA ASP A 122 -8.83 -25.27 20.23
C ASP A 122 -8.77 -26.78 19.95
N ASP A 123 -7.55 -27.31 19.97
CA ASP A 123 -7.27 -28.73 19.89
C ASP A 123 -7.58 -29.36 21.27
N THR A 124 -8.84 -29.31 21.69
CA THR A 124 -9.33 -30.14 22.79
C THR A 124 -9.66 -31.52 22.21
N GLY A 125 -8.63 -32.33 22.01
CA GLY A 125 -8.80 -33.76 21.74
C GLY A 125 -9.58 -34.43 22.87
N PRO A 126 -10.45 -35.41 22.57
CA PRO A 126 -11.27 -36.07 23.57
C PRO A 126 -10.41 -36.88 24.55
N ALA A 127 -10.70 -36.71 25.84
CA ALA A 127 -10.11 -37.49 26.93
C ALA A 127 -10.45 -38.99 26.75
N GLU A 128 -9.51 -39.78 26.24
CA GLU A 128 -9.61 -41.24 26.28
C GLU A 128 -8.94 -41.79 27.53
N GLY A 129 -9.77 -42.42 28.37
CA GLY A 129 -9.41 -42.98 29.66
C GLY A 129 -8.35 -44.07 29.57
N ASN A 130 -7.47 -44.08 30.56
CA ASN A 130 -6.51 -45.15 30.79
C ASN A 130 -7.17 -46.22 31.68
N PRO A 131 -7.44 -47.44 31.20
CA PRO A 131 -7.80 -48.53 32.09
C PRO A 131 -6.53 -49.24 32.60
N GLU A 132 -6.52 -49.43 33.90
CA GLU A 132 -5.60 -50.19 34.73
C GLU A 132 -5.00 -51.44 34.07
N ARG A 133 -3.73 -51.72 34.34
CA ARG A 133 -3.20 -53.08 34.35
C ARG A 133 -2.45 -53.35 35.65
N LYS A 134 -2.88 -54.46 36.26
CA LYS A 134 -2.47 -55.06 37.53
C LYS A 134 -1.00 -55.48 37.56
#